data_AF-A0A4C1VE52-F1
#
_entry.id   AF-A0A4C1VE52-F1
#
_cell.length_a   1.000
_cell.length_b   1.000
_cell.length_c   1.000
_cell.angle_alpha   90.00
_cell.angle_beta   90.00
_cell.angle_gamma   90.00
#
_symmetry.space_group_name_H-M   'P 1'
#
loop_
_entity.id
_entity.type
_entity.pdbx_description
1 polymer ?
#
loop_
_entity_poly.entity_id
_entity_poly.type
_entity_poly.pdbx_seq_one_letter_code
_entity_poly.pdbx_strand_id
1 'polypeptide(L)'
;MGYNKRGRGLSHQEDSCGLRSVSAVGGKVASLEERQKRYAEGSTWEITKCFFPRAEQAYRVLKQIAMTSQVAPTLTGHGGFAQYLFRFKLQEDSPYCACDPSKIQDMLHVLEDCDMFHRERVALEAGIDVRISRRHFPEIMEDKVKIDKFLKFCGTVVKTCGKLNGK
;
A
#
# COMPACT_ATOMS: atom_id res chain seq x y z
N MET A 1 -39.36 0.07 20.56
CA MET A 1 -39.76 0.91 19.41
C MET A 1 -38.96 2.21 19.41
N GLY A 2 -38.58 2.72 18.22
CA GLY A 2 -38.40 4.16 17.97
C GLY A 2 -37.04 4.82 18.26
N TYR A 3 -36.17 4.91 17.25
CA TYR A 3 -35.04 5.86 17.16
C TYR A 3 -35.31 6.95 16.11
N ASN A 4 -34.93 8.21 16.40
CA ASN A 4 -34.62 9.39 15.52
C ASN A 4 -35.13 10.68 16.20
N LYS A 5 -34.57 11.91 16.07
CA LYS A 5 -33.45 12.55 15.35
C LYS A 5 -33.04 13.78 16.21
N ARG A 6 -31.94 14.54 16.05
CA ARG A 6 -31.02 14.81 14.92
C ARG A 6 -29.73 15.45 15.48
N GLY A 7 -28.55 15.20 14.92
CA GLY A 7 -27.32 15.96 15.23
C GLY A 7 -26.27 15.80 14.13
N ARG A 8 -26.14 16.79 13.24
CA ARG A 8 -25.20 16.73 12.10
C ARG A 8 -23.82 17.21 12.52
N GLY A 9 -22.95 16.28 12.90
CA GLY A 9 -21.50 16.49 12.88
C GLY A 9 -20.99 16.39 11.44
N LEU A 10 -20.27 17.40 10.97
CA LEU A 10 -19.61 17.39 9.66
C LEU A 10 -18.35 16.52 9.74
N SER A 11 -18.46 15.23 9.43
CA SER A 11 -17.29 14.39 9.14
C SER A 11 -16.67 14.84 7.83
N HIS A 12 -15.45 15.38 7.88
CA HIS A 12 -14.66 15.69 6.69
C HIS A 12 -14.24 14.36 6.03
N GLN A 13 -15.06 13.88 5.11
CA GLN A 13 -14.83 12.65 4.36
C GLN A 13 -13.81 12.97 3.25
N GLU A 14 -12.53 12.77 3.53
CA GLU A 14 -11.50 12.86 2.51
C GLU A 14 -11.66 11.66 1.55
N ASP A 15 -12.04 11.95 0.30
CA ASP A 15 -12.34 10.96 -0.73
C ASP A 15 -11.17 9.99 -0.97
N SER A 16 -11.26 8.80 -0.37
CA SER A 16 -10.17 7.83 -0.22
C SER A 16 -9.83 7.02 -1.48
N CYS A 17 -10.10 7.56 -2.66
CA CYS A 17 -9.62 7.06 -3.94
C CYS A 17 -9.30 8.23 -4.87
N GLY A 18 -8.05 8.69 -4.85
CA GLY A 18 -7.57 9.84 -5.62
C GLY A 18 -7.55 9.69 -7.15
N LEU A 19 -8.18 8.65 -7.71
CA LEU A 19 -8.49 8.55 -9.14
C LEU A 19 -9.69 9.45 -9.48
N ARG A 20 -9.48 10.78 -9.37
CA ARG A 20 -10.42 11.75 -9.96
C ARG A 20 -10.51 11.48 -11.46
N SER A 21 -11.65 10.99 -11.91
CA SER A 21 -12.07 11.10 -13.30
C SER A 21 -12.04 12.57 -13.67
N VAL A 22 -11.12 12.95 -14.55
CA VAL A 22 -10.95 14.35 -14.95
C VAL A 22 -12.09 14.73 -15.89
N SER A 23 -13.22 15.14 -15.32
CA SER A 23 -14.28 15.81 -16.09
C SER A 23 -13.68 17.03 -16.78
N ALA A 24 -13.71 17.04 -18.11
CA ALA A 24 -12.99 18.02 -18.91
C ALA A 24 -13.61 19.41 -18.78
N VAL A 25 -13.02 20.25 -17.92
CA VAL A 25 -13.24 21.70 -17.89
C VAL A 25 -11.94 22.38 -18.25
N GLY A 26 -11.80 22.78 -19.53
CA GLY A 26 -10.97 23.89 -20.04
C GLY A 26 -9.49 24.01 -19.63
N GLY A 27 -8.90 23.05 -18.92
CA GLY A 27 -7.53 23.14 -18.40
C GLY A 27 -6.49 22.64 -19.40
N LYS A 28 -5.35 23.34 -19.49
CA LYS A 28 -4.17 22.85 -20.22
C LYS A 28 -3.84 21.42 -19.78
N VAL A 29 -3.65 20.51 -20.74
CA VAL A 29 -3.18 19.16 -20.46
C VAL A 29 -1.76 19.27 -19.92
N ALA A 30 -1.60 19.06 -18.61
CA ALA A 30 -0.30 19.12 -17.95
C ALA A 30 0.69 18.15 -18.61
N SER A 31 1.93 18.60 -18.79
CA SER A 31 2.96 17.80 -19.46
C SER A 31 3.25 16.50 -18.70
N LEU A 32 3.86 15.52 -19.38
CA LEU A 32 4.28 14.29 -18.71
C LEU A 32 5.26 14.59 -17.55
N GLU A 33 6.12 15.58 -17.72
CA GLU A 33 7.06 16.06 -16.70
C GLU A 33 6.34 16.73 -15.51
N GLU A 34 5.37 17.61 -15.74
CA GLU A 34 4.58 18.25 -14.67
C GLU A 34 3.73 17.23 -13.89
N ARG A 35 3.30 16.15 -14.55
CA ARG A 35 2.60 15.03 -13.91
C ARG A 35 3.57 14.18 -13.09
N GLN A 36 4.73 13.84 -13.63
CA GLN A 36 5.76 13.07 -12.91
C GLN A 36 6.34 13.86 -11.72
N LYS A 37 6.55 15.18 -11.88
CA LYS A 37 7.02 16.07 -10.81
C LYS A 37 6.06 16.07 -9.62
N ARG A 38 4.77 16.33 -9.86
CA ARG A 38 3.73 16.28 -8.81
C ARG A 38 3.62 14.90 -8.16
N TYR A 39 3.79 13.83 -8.94
CA TYR A 39 3.81 12.47 -8.40
C TYR A 39 5.02 12.24 -7.49
N ALA A 40 6.22 12.63 -7.91
CA ALA A 40 7.44 12.47 -7.12
C ALA A 40 7.43 13.33 -5.84
N GLU A 41 6.98 14.58 -5.91
CA GLU A 41 7.03 15.55 -4.80
C GLU A 41 5.89 15.40 -3.77
N GLY A 42 4.73 14.85 -4.16
CA GLY A 42 3.55 14.78 -3.28
C GLY A 42 3.54 13.60 -2.30
N SER A 43 3.39 13.85 -1.00
CA SER A 43 3.53 12.85 0.08
C SER A 43 2.44 11.78 0.19
N THR A 44 1.34 11.90 -0.57
CA THR A 44 0.15 11.02 -0.45
C THR A 44 0.41 9.56 -0.83
N TRP A 45 1.53 9.25 -1.51
CA TRP A 45 1.74 7.96 -2.18
C TRP A 45 3.09 7.29 -1.90
N GLU A 46 3.81 7.65 -0.82
CA GLU A 46 5.18 7.16 -0.55
C GLU A 46 5.36 5.64 -0.67
N ILE A 47 4.43 4.85 -0.12
CA ILE A 47 4.46 3.37 -0.24
C ILE A 47 4.28 2.95 -1.71
N THR A 48 3.35 3.56 -2.43
CA THR A 48 3.11 3.27 -3.86
C THR A 48 4.31 3.66 -4.73
N LYS A 49 5.02 4.76 -4.41
CA LYS A 49 6.24 5.19 -5.12
C LYS A 49 7.39 4.19 -4.98
N CYS A 50 7.48 3.49 -3.85
CA CYS A 50 8.48 2.43 -3.66
C CYS A 50 8.30 1.30 -4.69
N PHE A 51 7.07 1.00 -5.09
CA PHE A 51 6.75 0.03 -6.14
C PHE A 51 6.83 0.64 -7.54
N PHE A 52 6.43 1.90 -7.69
CA PHE A 52 6.30 2.58 -8.97
C PHE A 52 6.90 3.99 -8.94
N PRO A 53 8.22 4.16 -9.13
CA PRO A 53 8.85 5.48 -9.11
C PRO A 53 8.32 6.43 -10.21
N ARG A 54 7.73 5.87 -11.28
CA ARG A 54 7.13 6.61 -12.39
C ARG A 54 5.61 6.45 -12.39
N ALA A 55 4.89 7.56 -12.47
CA ALA A 55 3.42 7.59 -12.50
C ALA A 55 2.83 6.80 -13.69
N GLU A 56 3.51 6.83 -14.84
CA GLU A 56 3.10 6.06 -16.02
C GLU A 56 3.26 4.55 -15.80
N GLN A 57 4.36 4.12 -15.17
CA GLN A 57 4.60 2.71 -14.84
C GLN A 57 3.52 2.18 -13.89
N ALA A 58 3.16 2.95 -12.85
CA ALA A 58 2.02 2.65 -11.99
C ALA A 58 0.75 2.42 -12.82
N TYR A 59 0.37 3.35 -13.68
CA TYR A 59 -0.83 3.23 -14.51
C TYR A 59 -0.82 2.01 -15.45
N ARG A 60 0.33 1.69 -16.07
CA ARG A 60 0.47 0.54 -16.97
C ARG A 60 0.36 -0.81 -16.25
N VAL A 61 0.91 -0.93 -15.05
CA VAL A 61 0.88 -2.17 -14.25
C VAL A 61 -0.45 -2.32 -13.52
N LEU A 62 -0.95 -1.26 -12.88
CA LEU A 62 -2.21 -1.27 -12.13
C LEU A 62 -3.43 -1.62 -12.99
N LYS A 63 -3.37 -1.35 -14.31
CA LYS A 63 -4.38 -1.79 -15.28
C LYS A 63 -4.39 -3.29 -15.57
N GLN A 64 -3.29 -4.00 -15.29
CA GLN A 64 -3.12 -5.42 -15.62
C GLN A 64 -3.34 -6.34 -14.42
N ILE A 65 -3.37 -5.78 -13.20
CA ILE A 65 -3.63 -6.53 -11.96
C ILE A 65 -5.07 -6.33 -11.50
N ALA A 66 -5.70 -7.39 -10.99
CA ALA A 66 -6.98 -7.25 -10.31
C ALA A 66 -6.79 -6.54 -8.97
N MET A 67 -7.49 -5.44 -8.73
CA MET A 67 -7.42 -4.70 -7.47
C MET A 67 -8.24 -5.40 -6.38
N THR A 68 -7.64 -6.43 -5.77
CA THR A 68 -8.29 -7.19 -4.69
C THR A 68 -8.15 -6.49 -3.34
N SER A 69 -8.90 -6.98 -2.34
CA SER A 69 -8.79 -6.55 -0.94
C SER A 69 -7.41 -6.82 -0.31
N GLN A 70 -6.53 -7.61 -0.93
CA GLN A 70 -5.15 -7.79 -0.50
C GLN A 70 -4.16 -6.87 -1.24
N VAL A 71 -4.40 -6.61 -2.53
CA VAL A 71 -3.53 -5.76 -3.36
C VAL A 71 -3.60 -4.29 -2.94
N ALA A 72 -4.79 -3.76 -2.62
CA ALA A 72 -4.92 -2.36 -2.23
C ALA A 72 -4.15 -2.01 -0.93
N PRO A 73 -4.29 -2.76 0.19
CA PRO A 73 -3.43 -2.61 1.39
C PRO A 73 -1.93 -2.64 1.08
N THR A 74 -1.50 -3.62 0.28
CA THR A 74 -0.10 -3.82 -0.12
C THR A 74 0.52 -2.58 -0.75
N LEU A 75 -0.18 -1.96 -1.71
CA LEU A 75 0.36 -0.85 -2.50
C LEU A 75 0.23 0.51 -1.81
N THR A 76 -0.58 0.61 -0.77
CA THR A 76 -0.86 1.87 -0.04
C THR A 76 -0.26 1.90 1.37
N GLY A 77 0.10 0.74 1.93
CA GLY A 77 0.45 0.59 3.35
C GLY A 77 -0.75 0.79 4.27
N HIS A 78 -1.98 0.68 3.74
CA HIS A 78 -3.21 0.82 4.51
C HIS A 78 -3.69 -0.53 5.06
N GLY A 79 -4.67 -0.51 5.97
CA GLY A 79 -5.34 -1.71 6.47
C GLY A 79 -4.77 -2.18 7.80
N GLY A 80 -4.58 -3.50 7.94
CA GLY A 80 -4.28 -4.16 9.21
C GLY A 80 -2.83 -4.05 9.72
N PHE A 81 -2.11 -2.98 9.41
CA PHE A 81 -0.75 -2.73 9.90
C PHE A 81 -0.77 -1.84 11.14
N ALA A 82 -0.03 -2.20 12.20
CA ALA A 82 -0.10 -1.48 13.48
C ALA A 82 0.22 0.02 13.34
N GLN A 83 1.19 0.40 12.49
CA GLN A 83 1.48 1.82 12.19
C GLN A 83 0.25 2.57 11.64
N TYR A 84 -0.47 1.96 10.70
CA TYR A 84 -1.66 2.56 10.09
C TYR A 84 -2.79 2.68 11.11
N LEU A 85 -3.03 1.60 11.88
CA LEU A 85 -4.08 1.55 12.89
C LEU A 85 -3.84 2.57 14.01
N PHE A 86 -2.61 2.68 14.49
CA PHE A 86 -2.19 3.68 15.47
C PHE A 86 -2.38 5.11 14.93
N ARG A 87 -1.91 5.40 13.71
CA ARG A 87 -2.05 6.72 13.07
C ARG A 87 -3.52 7.16 12.94
N PHE A 88 -4.42 6.23 12.68
CA PHE A 88 -5.87 6.50 12.55
C PHE A 88 -6.67 6.27 13.84
N LYS A 89 -6.02 6.02 14.99
CA LYS A 89 -6.68 5.77 16.29
C LYS A 89 -7.68 4.60 16.25
N LEU A 90 -7.36 3.57 15.45
CA LEU A 90 -8.11 2.31 15.33
C LEU A 90 -7.51 1.18 16.19
N GLN A 91 -6.39 1.47 16.85
CA GLN A 91 -5.71 0.68 17.88
C GLN A 91 -4.84 1.67 18.67
N GLU A 92 -4.95 1.69 19.99
CA GLU A 92 -4.30 2.73 20.83
C GLU A 92 -2.93 2.29 21.38
N ASP A 93 -2.70 0.96 21.48
CA ASP A 93 -1.61 0.42 22.28
C ASP A 93 -0.22 0.69 21.70
N SER A 94 -0.03 0.53 20.38
CA SER A 94 1.31 0.52 19.78
C SER A 94 1.30 0.59 18.24
N PRO A 95 2.26 1.32 17.61
CA PRO A 95 2.58 1.19 16.18
C PRO A 95 3.62 0.08 15.89
N TYR A 96 4.18 -0.58 16.92
CA TYR A 96 5.32 -1.48 16.81
C TYR A 96 4.93 -2.90 16.38
N CYS A 97 5.90 -3.64 15.84
CA CYS A 97 5.74 -4.98 15.31
C CYS A 97 5.92 -6.04 16.39
N ALA A 98 5.13 -7.12 16.31
CA ALA A 98 5.24 -8.25 17.23
C ALA A 98 6.58 -9.02 17.14
N CYS A 99 7.38 -8.83 16.08
CA CYS A 99 8.73 -9.41 15.98
C CYS A 99 9.77 -8.68 16.85
N ASP A 100 9.61 -7.37 17.03
CA ASP A 100 10.60 -6.49 17.67
C ASP A 100 9.88 -5.20 18.13
N PRO A 101 9.77 -4.95 19.44
CA PRO A 101 9.15 -3.74 20.00
C PRO A 101 9.80 -2.41 19.57
N SER A 102 10.98 -2.42 18.94
CA SER A 102 11.63 -1.24 18.39
C SER A 102 11.30 -0.97 16.91
N LYS A 103 10.77 -1.96 16.18
CA LYS A 103 10.41 -1.85 14.76
C LYS A 103 8.97 -1.39 14.61
N ILE A 104 8.74 -0.33 13.84
CA ILE A 104 7.38 0.06 13.44
C ILE A 104 6.83 -0.98 12.46
N GLN A 105 5.59 -1.44 12.66
CA GLN A 105 4.94 -2.33 11.71
C GLN A 105 4.32 -1.53 10.55
N ASP A 106 5.17 -1.17 9.59
CA ASP A 106 4.76 -0.67 8.28
C ASP A 106 4.95 -1.73 7.18
N MET A 107 4.44 -1.41 5.98
CA MET A 107 4.48 -2.31 4.82
C MET A 107 5.90 -2.67 4.38
N LEU A 108 6.86 -1.77 4.55
CA LEU A 108 8.23 -1.95 4.06
C LEU A 108 9.00 -2.84 5.02
N HIS A 109 8.87 -2.63 6.34
CA HIS A 109 9.40 -3.55 7.35
C HIS A 109 8.90 -5.00 7.14
N VAL A 110 7.59 -5.21 7.01
CA VAL A 110 7.04 -6.57 6.84
C VAL A 110 7.52 -7.27 5.56
N LEU A 111 7.76 -6.50 4.48
CA LEU A 111 8.28 -7.01 3.22
C LEU A 111 9.79 -7.22 3.20
N GLU A 112 10.58 -6.37 3.85
CA GLU A 112 12.04 -6.32 3.69
C GLU A 112 12.79 -7.10 4.78
N ASP A 113 12.46 -6.91 6.07
CA ASP A 113 13.30 -7.38 7.17
C ASP A 113 12.56 -7.97 8.39
N CYS A 114 11.23 -8.01 8.41
CA CYS A 114 10.46 -8.59 9.53
C CYS A 114 10.60 -10.12 9.65
N ASP A 115 11.17 -10.59 10.77
CA ASP A 115 11.48 -12.01 11.01
C ASP A 115 10.26 -12.94 10.90
N MET A 116 9.06 -12.45 11.25
CA MET A 116 7.79 -13.18 11.12
C MET A 116 7.48 -13.68 9.70
N PHE A 117 8.09 -13.05 8.68
CA PHE A 117 7.90 -13.38 7.27
C PHE A 117 9.21 -13.84 6.60
N HIS A 118 10.29 -14.06 7.36
CA HIS A 118 11.61 -14.38 6.82
C HIS A 118 11.58 -15.61 5.89
N ARG A 119 10.89 -16.67 6.30
CA ARG A 119 10.79 -17.92 5.53
C ARG A 119 10.08 -17.71 4.20
N GLU A 120 8.92 -17.05 4.22
CA GLU A 120 8.11 -16.75 3.05
C GLU A 120 8.85 -15.80 2.10
N ARG A 121 9.58 -14.81 2.65
CA ARG A 121 10.42 -13.89 1.88
C ARG A 121 11.53 -14.64 1.15
N VAL A 122 12.33 -15.44 1.86
CA VAL A 122 13.43 -16.23 1.26
C VAL A 122 12.91 -17.21 0.21
N ALA A 123 11.75 -17.86 0.46
CA ALA A 123 11.12 -18.74 -0.53
C ALA A 123 10.65 -17.98 -1.78
N LEU A 124 10.14 -16.75 -1.63
CA LEU A 124 9.81 -15.88 -2.76
C LEU A 124 11.08 -15.45 -3.50
N GLU A 125 12.10 -14.95 -2.81
CA GLU A 125 13.37 -14.49 -3.39
C GLU A 125 14.00 -15.57 -4.27
N ALA A 126 14.14 -16.79 -3.75
CA ALA A 126 14.62 -17.94 -4.51
C ALA A 126 13.69 -18.32 -5.69
N GLY A 127 12.38 -18.07 -5.54
CA GLY A 127 11.38 -18.34 -6.57
C GLY A 127 11.26 -17.27 -7.67
N ILE A 128 11.86 -16.08 -7.51
CA ILE A 128 11.88 -14.99 -8.52
C ILE A 128 13.29 -14.55 -8.94
N ASP A 129 14.33 -15.05 -8.28
CA ASP A 129 15.75 -14.66 -8.42
C ASP A 129 16.02 -13.16 -8.19
N VAL A 130 15.27 -12.56 -7.24
CA VAL A 130 15.36 -11.14 -6.89
C VAL A 130 15.12 -10.96 -5.40
N ARG A 131 16.01 -10.22 -4.71
CA ARG A 131 15.83 -9.85 -3.29
C ARG A 131 14.65 -8.91 -3.08
N ILE A 132 13.84 -9.16 -2.06
CA ILE A 132 12.72 -8.29 -1.68
C ILE A 132 13.26 -7.07 -0.94
N SER A 133 13.40 -5.96 -1.69
CA SER A 133 13.81 -4.66 -1.17
C SER A 133 13.34 -3.54 -2.10
N ARG A 134 13.13 -2.34 -1.55
CA ARG A 134 12.69 -1.11 -2.25
C ARG A 134 13.39 -0.89 -3.58
N ARG A 135 14.70 -1.15 -3.65
CA ARG A 135 15.50 -0.97 -4.87
C ARG A 135 15.15 -1.91 -6.03
N HIS A 136 14.55 -3.09 -5.76
CA HIS A 136 14.14 -4.05 -6.79
C HIS A 136 12.62 -4.13 -7.00
N PHE A 137 11.81 -3.51 -6.15
CA PHE A 137 10.35 -3.48 -6.35
C PHE A 137 9.91 -3.01 -7.75
N PRO A 138 10.55 -2.00 -8.40
CA PRO A 138 10.17 -1.61 -9.76
C PRO A 138 10.39 -2.71 -10.79
N GLU A 139 11.44 -3.53 -10.63
CA GLU A 139 11.75 -4.67 -11.51
C GLU A 139 10.74 -5.81 -11.31
N ILE A 140 10.45 -6.14 -10.04
CA ILE A 140 9.45 -7.16 -9.66
C ILE A 140 8.06 -6.81 -10.21
N MET A 141 7.72 -5.52 -10.25
CA MET A 141 6.44 -5.02 -10.76
C MET A 141 6.34 -4.95 -12.28
N GLU A 142 7.45 -4.98 -13.03
CA GLU A 142 7.44 -4.95 -14.50
C GLU A 142 7.34 -6.37 -15.11
N ASP A 143 7.78 -7.41 -14.41
CA ASP A 143 7.68 -8.81 -14.85
C ASP A 143 6.38 -9.49 -14.37
N LYS A 144 5.63 -10.08 -15.32
CA LYS A 144 4.32 -10.71 -15.06
C LYS A 144 4.36 -11.95 -14.16
N VAL A 145 5.47 -12.69 -14.14
CA VAL A 145 5.64 -13.89 -13.29
C VAL A 145 6.13 -13.48 -11.91
N LYS A 146 7.03 -12.48 -11.82
CA LYS A 146 7.50 -11.94 -10.55
C LYS A 146 6.37 -11.23 -9.79
N ILE A 147 5.57 -10.39 -10.45
CA ILE A 147 4.45 -9.68 -9.80
C ILE A 147 3.37 -10.61 -9.26
N ASP A 148 3.00 -11.68 -9.97
CA ASP A 148 2.00 -12.65 -9.49
C ASP A 148 2.49 -13.38 -8.22
N LYS A 149 3.74 -13.85 -8.21
CA LYS A 149 4.37 -14.45 -7.04
C LYS A 149 4.49 -13.45 -5.88
N PHE A 150 4.88 -12.21 -6.17
CA PHE A 150 5.01 -11.14 -5.18
C PHE A 150 3.66 -10.77 -4.54
N LEU A 151 2.59 -10.60 -5.33
CA LEU A 151 1.26 -10.29 -4.80
C LEU A 151 0.66 -11.43 -3.97
N LYS A 152 0.98 -12.70 -4.29
CA LYS A 152 0.63 -13.86 -3.43
C LYS A 152 1.30 -13.78 -2.06
N PHE A 153 2.60 -13.48 -2.01
CA PHE A 153 3.31 -13.23 -0.75
C PHE A 153 2.71 -12.06 0.03
N CYS A 154 2.46 -10.93 -0.63
CA CYS A 154 1.83 -9.77 -0.01
C CYS A 154 0.43 -10.10 0.55
N GLY A 155 -0.34 -10.96 -0.13
CA GLY A 155 -1.61 -11.47 0.38
C GLY A 155 -1.47 -12.26 1.70
N THR A 156 -0.41 -13.05 1.85
CA THR A 156 -0.07 -13.71 3.13
C THR A 156 0.29 -12.69 4.20
N VAL A 157 1.14 -11.70 3.88
CA VAL A 157 1.55 -10.62 4.79
C VAL A 157 0.36 -9.84 5.32
N VAL A 158 -0.47 -9.29 4.43
CA VAL A 158 -1.67 -8.50 4.80
C VAL A 158 -2.64 -9.32 5.66
N LYS A 159 -2.87 -10.60 5.32
CA LYS A 159 -3.76 -11.49 6.07
C LYS A 159 -3.22 -11.81 7.47
N THR A 160 -1.92 -11.99 7.61
CA THR A 160 -1.29 -12.28 8.90
C THR A 160 -1.25 -11.05 9.80
N CYS A 161 -0.86 -9.87 9.28
CA CYS A 161 -0.89 -8.62 10.04
C CYS A 161 -2.31 -8.24 10.47
N GLY A 162 -3.31 -8.37 9.58
CA GLY A 162 -4.72 -8.14 9.93
C GLY A 162 -5.18 -8.98 11.11
N LYS A 163 -4.94 -10.30 11.06
CA LYS A 163 -5.25 -11.21 12.17
C LYS A 163 -4.58 -10.83 13.49
N LEU A 164 -3.29 -10.50 13.46
CA LEU A 164 -2.52 -10.15 14.65
C LEU A 164 -3.00 -8.86 15.31
N ASN A 165 -3.49 -7.91 14.51
CA ASN A 165 -3.97 -6.61 14.98
C ASN A 165 -5.51 -6.51 15.04
N GLY A 166 -6.23 -7.64 14.97
CA GLY A 166 -7.69 -7.70 15.10
C GLY A 166 -8.47 -6.99 13.99
N LYS A 167 -8.10 -7.20 12.72
CA LYS A 167 -8.76 -6.65 11.52
C LYS A 167 -9.12 -7.74 10.49
#